data_AF-A0A661TC91-F1
#
_entry.id   AF-A0A661TC91-F1
#
_cell.length_a   1.000
_cell.length_b   1.000
_cell.length_c   1.000
_cell.angle_alpha   90.00
_cell.angle_beta   90.00
_cell.angle_gamma   90.00
#
_symmetry.space_group_name_H-M   'P 1'
#
loop_
_entity.id
_entity.type
_entity.pdbx_description
1 polymer ?
#
loop_
_entity_poly.entity_id
_entity_poly.type
_entity_poly.pdbx_seq_one_letter_code
_entity_poly.pdbx_strand_id
1 'polypeptide(L)'
;VATPFIGSAPGSHTLGSDGYTDLVLEYDLAEFITTLGLESMEHDEPFSVRVSGQMNKKYASAPILGQDFLAISDDESCPYDLDDDKDVDVVDIMLVAARWNTSCGDPSYNADFDFDADCDIDVIDIMMVAAQWGWLG
;
A
#
# COMPACT_ATOMS: atom_id res chain seq x y z
N VAL A 1 19.98 -20.34 -7.15
CA VAL A 1 18.99 -21.42 -6.97
C VAL A 1 17.90 -20.81 -6.14
N ALA A 2 16.76 -20.48 -6.73
CA ALA A 2 15.65 -19.90 -5.96
C ALA A 2 15.13 -20.97 -4.98
N THR A 3 15.06 -20.61 -3.70
CA THR A 3 14.53 -21.51 -2.66
C THR A 3 13.02 -21.31 -2.61
N PRO A 4 12.19 -22.36 -2.80
CA PRO A 4 10.75 -22.21 -2.71
C PRO A 4 10.35 -21.74 -1.30
N PHE A 5 9.53 -20.69 -1.21
CA PHE A 5 8.93 -20.31 0.06
C PHE A 5 7.85 -21.31 0.47
N ILE A 6 7.88 -21.75 1.73
CA ILE A 6 6.87 -22.62 2.34
C ILE A 6 6.55 -22.02 3.72
N GLY A 7 5.50 -21.21 3.79
CA GLY A 7 5.03 -20.56 5.02
C GLY A 7 3.57 -20.07 4.88
N SER A 8 2.93 -19.77 6.00
CA SER A 8 1.56 -19.23 6.06
C SER A 8 1.58 -17.69 6.01
N ALA A 9 0.93 -17.09 5.01
CA ALA A 9 0.84 -15.63 4.84
C ALA A 9 -0.19 -15.02 5.82
N PRO A 10 0.15 -13.90 6.49
CA PRO A 10 -0.16 -12.59 5.91
C PRO A 10 0.96 -11.56 6.13
N GLY A 11 1.54 -11.04 5.04
CA GLY A 11 2.54 -9.97 5.04
C GLY A 11 3.29 -9.91 3.72
N SER A 12 3.73 -8.73 3.26
CA SER A 12 4.52 -8.62 2.04
C SER A 12 5.79 -9.46 2.16
N HIS A 13 6.02 -10.39 1.24
CA HIS A 13 7.19 -11.26 1.28
C HIS A 13 8.13 -10.91 0.13
N THR A 14 9.37 -10.57 0.45
CA THR A 14 10.46 -10.47 -0.52
C THR A 14 10.95 -11.88 -0.88
N LEU A 15 10.85 -12.25 -2.15
CA LEU A 15 11.48 -13.45 -2.68
C LEU A 15 13.00 -13.25 -2.72
N GLY A 16 13.70 -13.62 -1.64
CA GLY A 16 15.17 -13.67 -1.60
C GLY A 16 15.74 -13.70 -0.17
N SER A 17 16.36 -14.83 0.22
CA SER A 17 17.18 -14.94 1.46
C SER A 17 18.65 -14.51 1.22
N ASP A 18 18.98 -14.12 -0.01
CA ASP A 18 20.31 -13.68 -0.43
C ASP A 18 20.44 -12.16 -0.58
N GLY A 19 19.36 -11.41 -0.31
CA GLY A 19 19.34 -9.95 -0.41
C GLY A 19 19.27 -9.40 -1.83
N TYR A 20 19.01 -10.25 -2.84
CA TYR A 20 18.78 -9.82 -4.22
C TYR A 20 17.31 -10.04 -4.61
N THR A 21 16.75 -9.08 -5.35
CA THR A 21 15.44 -9.25 -5.97
C THR A 21 15.56 -10.23 -7.14
N ASP A 22 15.10 -11.46 -6.95
CA ASP A 22 15.20 -12.53 -7.95
C ASP A 22 14.23 -12.36 -9.14
N LEU A 23 13.10 -11.69 -8.92
CA LEU A 23 12.07 -11.47 -9.92
C LEU A 23 11.32 -10.17 -9.65
N VAL A 24 11.41 -9.23 -10.59
CA VAL A 24 10.52 -8.06 -10.65
C VAL A 24 9.53 -8.30 -11.78
N LEU A 25 8.25 -8.18 -11.47
CA LEU A 25 7.19 -8.20 -12.47
C LEU A 25 6.68 -6.77 -12.62
N GLU A 26 7.04 -6.15 -13.73
CA GLU A 26 6.49 -4.86 -14.13
C GLU A 26 5.30 -5.12 -15.07
N TYR A 27 4.17 -4.53 -14.77
CA TYR A 27 2.95 -4.62 -15.56
C TYR A 27 2.21 -3.29 -15.51
N ASP A 28 1.43 -3.01 -16.56
CA ASP A 28 0.43 -1.96 -16.54
C ASP A 28 -0.78 -2.46 -15.74
N LEU A 29 -1.19 -1.74 -14.71
CA LEU A 29 -2.23 -2.18 -13.78
C LEU A 29 -3.59 -2.34 -14.49
N ALA A 30 -3.95 -1.41 -15.37
CA ALA A 30 -5.23 -1.44 -16.09
C ALA A 30 -5.26 -2.60 -17.08
N GLU A 31 -4.17 -2.82 -17.82
CA GLU A 31 -4.03 -3.97 -18.72
C GLU A 31 -4.05 -5.29 -17.93
N PHE A 32 -3.40 -5.35 -16.77
CA PHE A 32 -3.36 -6.53 -15.90
C PHE A 32 -4.75 -6.91 -15.38
N ILE A 33 -5.50 -5.93 -14.85
CA ILE A 33 -6.88 -6.12 -14.38
C ILE A 33 -7.78 -6.59 -15.52
N THR A 34 -7.71 -5.94 -16.67
CA THR A 34 -8.52 -6.29 -17.85
C THR A 34 -8.20 -7.69 -18.35
N THR A 35 -6.90 -8.01 -18.49
CA THR A 35 -6.43 -9.28 -19.06
C THR A 35 -6.80 -10.48 -18.19
N LEU A 36 -6.74 -10.31 -16.87
CA LEU A 36 -7.10 -11.35 -15.92
C LEU A 36 -8.60 -11.37 -15.57
N GLY A 37 -9.39 -10.43 -16.11
CA GLY A 37 -10.83 -10.34 -15.87
C GLY A 37 -11.16 -10.04 -14.41
N LEU A 38 -10.35 -9.23 -13.75
CA LEU A 38 -10.47 -8.96 -12.32
C LEU A 38 -11.48 -7.85 -12.00
N GLU A 39 -12.01 -7.17 -13.01
CA GLU A 39 -12.99 -6.07 -12.87
C GLU A 39 -14.28 -6.47 -12.12
N SER A 40 -14.57 -7.77 -12.03
CA SER A 40 -15.76 -8.29 -11.33
C SER A 40 -15.45 -8.92 -9.98
N MET A 41 -14.21 -8.84 -9.50
CA MET A 41 -13.85 -9.35 -8.18
C MET A 41 -14.33 -8.41 -7.09
N GLU A 42 -14.68 -8.95 -5.92
CA GLU A 42 -14.96 -8.11 -4.76
C GLU A 42 -13.66 -7.45 -4.30
N HIS A 43 -13.75 -6.16 -4.02
CA HIS A 43 -12.62 -5.35 -3.56
C HIS A 43 -12.23 -5.76 -2.15
N ASP A 44 -10.95 -5.61 -1.83
CA ASP A 44 -10.32 -6.03 -0.57
C ASP A 44 -10.37 -7.53 -0.25
N GLU A 45 -10.91 -8.36 -1.15
CA GLU A 45 -10.80 -9.81 -1.05
C GLU A 45 -9.44 -10.27 -1.61
N PRO A 46 -8.58 -10.91 -0.80
CA PRO A 46 -7.29 -11.41 -1.29
C PRO A 46 -7.50 -12.54 -2.30
N PHE A 47 -6.84 -12.45 -3.44
CA PHE A 47 -6.74 -13.52 -4.43
C PHE A 47 -5.29 -13.94 -4.65
N SER A 48 -5.09 -15.17 -5.11
CA SER A 48 -3.74 -15.67 -5.35
C SER A 48 -3.38 -15.58 -6.82
N VAL A 49 -2.24 -14.94 -7.11
CA VAL A 49 -1.62 -14.98 -8.43
C VAL A 49 -0.45 -15.95 -8.40
N ARG A 50 -0.46 -16.88 -9.34
CA ARG A 50 0.61 -17.86 -9.52
C ARG A 50 1.38 -17.56 -10.79
N VAL A 51 2.67 -17.28 -10.64
CA VAL A 51 3.57 -17.04 -11.76
C VAL A 51 4.39 -18.30 -11.99
N SER A 52 4.27 -18.84 -13.19
CA SER A 52 5.01 -20.02 -13.61
C SER A 52 5.60 -19.83 -15.01
N GLY A 53 6.83 -20.29 -15.19
CA GLY A 53 7.51 -20.14 -16.47
C GLY A 53 8.88 -20.79 -16.49
N GLN A 54 9.59 -20.60 -17.60
CA GLN A 54 10.99 -20.99 -17.74
C GLN A 54 11.79 -19.73 -18.00
N MET A 55 12.90 -19.57 -17.29
CA MET A 55 13.89 -18.54 -17.63
C MET A 55 14.32 -18.72 -19.09
N ASN A 56 14.69 -17.61 -19.72
CA ASN A 56 15.25 -17.64 -21.07
C ASN A 56 16.41 -18.65 -21.13
N LYS A 57 16.52 -19.40 -22.24
CA LYS A 57 17.57 -20.42 -22.44
C LYS A 57 18.99 -19.90 -22.19
N LYS A 58 19.22 -18.60 -22.39
CA LYS A 58 20.48 -17.90 -22.08
C LYS A 58 20.84 -17.95 -20.58
N TYR A 59 19.86 -18.08 -19.69
CA TYR A 59 20.00 -18.14 -18.24
C TYR A 59 19.62 -19.52 -17.69
N ALA A 60 20.10 -20.57 -18.38
CA ALA A 60 20.02 -21.97 -17.95
C ALA A 60 18.62 -22.61 -17.88
N SER A 61 17.57 -21.98 -18.41
CA SER A 61 16.20 -22.54 -18.42
C SER A 61 15.74 -23.01 -17.04
N ALA A 62 16.12 -22.29 -15.99
CA ALA A 62 15.63 -22.61 -14.65
C ALA A 62 14.11 -22.36 -14.59
N PRO A 63 13.32 -23.26 -13.98
CA PRO A 63 11.91 -23.03 -13.78
C PRO A 63 11.71 -21.84 -12.84
N ILE A 64 10.81 -20.94 -13.22
CA ILE A 64 10.30 -19.88 -12.36
C ILE A 64 9.05 -20.43 -11.69
N LEU A 65 9.05 -20.47 -10.36
CA LEU A 65 7.91 -20.86 -9.54
C LEU A 65 7.76 -19.82 -8.43
N GLY A 66 6.69 -19.02 -8.50
CA GLY A 66 6.32 -18.05 -7.47
C GLY A 66 4.81 -18.06 -7.26
N GLN A 67 4.39 -17.89 -6.02
CA GLN A 67 2.99 -17.68 -5.66
C GLN A 67 2.95 -16.51 -4.69
N ASP A 68 2.08 -15.56 -4.96
CA ASP A 68 1.82 -14.44 -4.07
C ASP A 68 0.32 -14.21 -3.91
N PHE A 69 -0.04 -13.44 -2.90
CA PHE A 69 -1.40 -12.97 -2.66
C PHE A 69 -1.46 -11.49 -3.05
N LEU A 70 -2.43 -11.15 -3.89
CA LEU A 70 -2.74 -9.78 -4.25
C LEU A 70 -4.16 -9.49 -3.76
N ALA A 71 -4.42 -8.26 -3.35
CA ALA A 71 -5.76 -7.75 -3.18
C ALA A 71 -5.92 -6.59 -4.17
N ILE A 72 -7.09 -6.47 -4.77
CA ILE A 72 -7.48 -5.24 -5.46
C ILE A 72 -8.15 -4.40 -4.37
N SER A 73 -7.45 -3.38 -3.88
CA SER A 73 -8.12 -2.36 -3.07
C SER A 73 -8.61 -1.26 -3.99
N ASP A 74 -9.85 -0.82 -3.77
CA ASP A 74 -10.32 0.49 -4.23
C ASP A 74 -9.70 1.63 -3.43
N ASP A 75 -8.95 1.28 -2.38
CA ASP A 75 -8.33 2.23 -1.48
C ASP A 75 -7.08 2.86 -2.11
N GLU A 76 -7.33 3.66 -3.15
CA GLU A 76 -6.59 4.89 -3.39
C GLU A 76 -7.15 6.00 -2.48
N SER A 77 -7.66 5.73 -1.27
CA SER A 77 -7.82 6.80 -0.28
C SER A 77 -6.57 6.81 0.58
N CYS A 78 -5.77 7.85 0.40
CA CYS A 78 -4.74 8.16 1.37
C CYS A 78 -5.48 8.59 2.64
N PRO A 79 -5.25 7.99 3.82
CA PRO A 79 -5.88 8.45 5.05
C PRO A 79 -5.44 9.88 5.44
N TYR A 80 -4.51 10.46 4.68
CA TYR A 80 -4.00 11.81 4.83
C TYR A 80 -4.48 12.78 3.72
N ASP A 81 -5.30 12.31 2.77
CA ASP A 81 -6.16 13.13 1.89
C ASP A 81 -7.45 13.39 2.68
N LEU A 82 -7.53 14.55 3.30
CA LEU A 82 -8.53 14.92 4.30
C LEU A 82 -9.66 15.77 3.73
N ASP A 83 -9.50 16.29 2.51
CA ASP A 83 -10.57 16.96 1.78
C ASP A 83 -11.15 16.16 0.60
N ASP A 84 -10.70 14.90 0.45
CA ASP A 84 -11.13 13.91 -0.55
C ASP A 84 -10.93 14.42 -1.99
N ASP A 85 -9.89 15.22 -2.23
CA ASP A 85 -9.63 15.83 -3.54
C ASP A 85 -8.66 15.04 -4.43
N LYS A 86 -8.19 13.89 -3.93
CA LYS A 86 -7.29 12.92 -4.58
C LYS A 86 -5.83 13.35 -4.63
N ASP A 87 -5.43 14.32 -3.83
CA ASP A 87 -4.03 14.58 -3.54
C ASP A 87 -3.76 14.79 -2.05
N VAL A 88 -2.47 14.85 -1.67
CA VAL A 88 -2.08 15.35 -0.35
C VAL A 88 -1.27 16.61 -0.52
N ASP A 89 -1.85 17.73 -0.09
CA ASP A 89 -1.26 19.05 -0.24
C ASP A 89 -1.34 19.90 1.04
N VAL A 90 -1.34 21.23 0.87
CA VAL A 90 -1.41 22.16 1.99
C VAL A 90 -2.79 22.18 2.65
N VAL A 91 -3.86 21.87 1.94
CA VAL A 91 -5.23 21.88 2.44
C VAL A 91 -5.39 20.81 3.52
N ASP A 92 -4.87 19.60 3.30
CA ASP A 92 -4.88 18.52 4.30
C ASP A 92 -4.13 18.92 5.58
N ILE A 93 -2.93 19.47 5.40
CA ILE A 93 -2.12 19.96 6.52
C ILE A 93 -2.88 21.04 7.30
N MET A 94 -3.59 21.94 6.61
CA MET A 94 -4.37 22.99 7.27
C MET A 94 -5.60 22.44 8.00
N LEU A 95 -6.17 21.32 7.57
CA LEU A 95 -7.28 20.67 8.27
C LEU A 95 -6.84 20.09 9.62
N VAL A 96 -5.62 19.53 9.72
CA VAL A 96 -5.03 19.13 11.01
C VAL A 96 -4.69 20.36 11.85
N ALA A 97 -4.01 21.35 11.26
CA ALA A 97 -3.58 22.56 11.96
C ALA A 97 -4.76 23.37 12.54
N ALA A 98 -5.96 23.27 11.93
CA ALA A 98 -7.18 23.88 12.46
C ALA A 98 -7.62 23.32 13.82
N ARG A 99 -7.11 22.15 14.22
CA ARG A 99 -7.40 21.44 15.48
C ARG A 99 -6.20 21.36 16.43
N TRP A 100 -5.14 22.08 16.09
CA TRP A 100 -3.90 22.14 16.87
C TRP A 100 -4.14 22.38 18.36
N ASN A 101 -3.42 21.63 19.20
CA ASN A 101 -3.41 21.74 20.66
C ASN A 101 -4.80 21.48 21.28
N THR A 102 -5.57 20.56 20.68
CA THR A 102 -6.74 19.96 21.33
C THR A 102 -6.38 18.55 21.80
N SER A 103 -7.05 18.08 22.85
CA SER A 103 -6.76 16.78 23.49
C SER A 103 -8.04 16.08 23.91
N CYS A 104 -8.00 14.77 24.20
CA CYS A 104 -9.22 14.05 24.53
C CYS A 104 -9.97 14.70 25.71
N GLY A 105 -11.26 14.95 25.49
CA GLY A 105 -12.11 15.64 26.45
C GLY A 105 -12.32 17.12 26.13
N ASP A 106 -11.50 17.71 25.26
CA ASP A 106 -11.78 19.02 24.70
C ASP A 106 -12.96 18.94 23.72
N PRO A 107 -13.93 19.87 23.76
CA PRO A 107 -15.08 19.86 22.84
C PRO A 107 -14.70 19.98 21.35
N SER A 108 -13.51 20.48 21.06
CA SER A 108 -12.97 20.68 19.71
C SER A 108 -12.02 19.57 19.25
N TYR A 109 -11.71 18.61 20.12
CA TYR A 109 -10.90 17.45 19.75
C TYR A 109 -11.67 16.54 18.81
N ASN A 110 -11.02 16.10 17.73
CA ASN A 110 -11.52 15.06 16.85
C ASN A 110 -10.45 14.00 16.63
N ALA A 111 -10.73 12.76 17.04
CA ALA A 111 -9.81 11.64 16.93
C ALA A 111 -9.42 11.30 15.47
N ASP A 112 -10.20 11.75 14.48
CA ASP A 112 -9.85 11.57 13.06
C ASP A 112 -8.59 12.37 12.64
N PHE A 113 -8.12 13.31 13.48
CA PHE A 113 -6.96 14.17 13.23
C PHE A 113 -5.80 13.91 14.21
N ASP A 114 -5.95 12.92 15.10
CA ASP A 114 -4.91 12.37 15.98
C ASP A 114 -4.39 11.08 15.32
N PHE A 115 -3.34 11.21 14.51
CA PHE A 115 -2.82 10.16 13.64
C PHE A 115 -1.89 9.19 14.35
N ASP A 116 -1.21 9.63 15.42
CA ASP A 116 -0.38 8.74 16.24
C ASP A 116 -1.12 8.14 17.45
N ALA A 117 -2.39 8.54 17.62
CA ALA A 117 -3.35 8.06 18.61
C ALA A 117 -2.88 8.30 20.05
N ASP A 118 -2.17 9.40 20.29
CA ASP A 118 -1.60 9.74 21.60
C ASP A 118 -2.50 10.62 22.47
N CYS A 119 -3.70 10.95 21.97
CA CYS A 119 -4.76 11.68 22.66
C CYS A 119 -4.55 13.21 22.71
N ASP A 120 -3.63 13.74 21.91
CA ASP A 120 -3.59 15.15 21.51
C ASP A 120 -3.44 15.34 19.99
N ILE A 121 -3.56 16.58 19.52
CA ILE A 121 -3.34 16.94 18.12
C ILE A 121 -2.22 17.97 18.09
N ASP A 122 -1.03 17.56 17.66
CA ASP A 122 0.18 18.35 17.75
C ASP A 122 1.04 18.34 16.46
N VAL A 123 2.34 18.59 16.60
CA VAL A 123 3.27 18.63 15.46
C VAL A 123 3.45 17.27 14.82
N ILE A 124 3.33 16.18 15.58
CA ILE A 124 3.54 14.82 15.09
C ILE A 124 2.43 14.48 14.09
N ASP A 125 1.17 14.79 14.39
CA ASP A 125 0.04 14.60 13.48
C ASP A 125 0.21 15.36 12.17
N ILE A 126 0.62 16.63 12.27
CA ILE A 126 0.90 17.47 11.10
C ILE A 126 2.06 16.87 10.29
N MET A 127 3.11 16.38 10.94
CA MET A 127 4.25 15.80 10.24
C MET A 127 3.90 14.45 9.57
N MET A 128 2.91 13.71 10.07
CA MET A 128 2.44 12.48 9.43
C MET A 128 1.73 12.78 8.09
N VAL A 129 0.87 13.80 8.04
CA VAL A 129 0.27 14.27 6.78
C VAL A 129 1.36 14.83 5.86
N ALA A 130 2.24 15.69 6.37
CA ALA A 130 3.31 16.29 5.57
C ALA A 130 4.29 15.24 4.99
N ALA A 131 4.45 14.09 5.65
CA ALA A 131 5.26 12.98 5.13
C ALA A 131 4.67 12.35 3.85
N GLN A 132 3.37 12.56 3.59
CA GLN A 132 2.69 12.11 2.37
C GLN A 132 2.60 13.20 1.29
N TRP A 133 3.24 14.36 1.47
CA TRP A 133 3.15 15.48 0.52
C TRP A 133 3.35 15.05 -0.94
N GLY A 134 2.39 15.41 -1.78
CA GLY A 134 2.40 15.11 -3.22
C GLY A 134 2.04 13.67 -3.55
N TRP A 135 1.46 12.92 -2.62
CA TRP A 135 0.69 11.72 -2.95
C TRP A 135 -0.47 12.08 -3.89
N LEU A 136 -0.82 11.17 -4.79
CA LEU A 136 -1.87 11.32 -5.81
C LEU A 136 -2.65 10.01 -5.94
N GLY A 137 -3.98 10.08 -6.02
CA GLY A 137 -4.89 8.96 -6.34
C GLY A 137 -5.94 9.31 -7.40
#